data_AF-A0A953JTW6-F1
#
_entry.id   AF-A0A953JTW6-F1
#
_cell.length_a   1.000
_cell.length_b   1.000
_cell.length_c   1.000
_cell.angle_alpha   90.00
_cell.angle_beta   90.00
_cell.angle_gamma   90.00
#
_symmetry.space_group_name_H-M   'P 1'
#
loop_
_entity.id
_entity.type
_entity.pdbx_description
1 polymer ?
#
loop_
_entity_poly.entity_id
_entity_poly.type
_entity_poly.pdbx_seq_one_letter_code
_entity_poly.pdbx_strand_id
1 'polypeptide(L)'
;PSVRHDPESDRLWMAYSWPSLHVDGDARVSRVETHLAESSDGGGTWNYVMPLWEAEPATDPATGDDGFTDHEVANLVRQESPDGVRWIGARLDLFVPAGGSLGVRPPSSFRIVLTSAASPPELADAPTIALGAAATHPGWGTTLDLTKLDDEITNCSMWNEPALVAERDVLYLALRCLRFDPSTRAPDWEASELFVFRADTAGDIADWDWSYAGRLAGRDEALELGGDGLTQIDLAYDSDGALIALLTPDGWDPKSRDFVHHGLRVVEVASLAQPALARTPDGKLVVRAVVTADDGPLGPGASTYDPAVEQGIMLVRRSIGAASLVGSLHTTGVHP
;
A
#
# COMPACT_ATOMS: atom_id res chain seq x y z
N PRO A 1 -5.40 -0.19 -5.02
CA PRO A 1 -5.41 -1.42 -5.86
C PRO A 1 -3.97 -1.73 -6.26
N SER A 2 -3.67 -2.97 -6.61
CA SER A 2 -2.37 -3.38 -7.15
C SER A 2 -2.60 -4.39 -8.26
N VAL A 3 -2.09 -4.09 -9.45
CA VAL A 3 -2.22 -4.90 -10.65
C VAL A 3 -0.87 -5.50 -11.03
N ARG A 4 -0.84 -6.79 -11.33
CA ARG A 4 0.35 -7.49 -11.84
C ARG A 4 -0.02 -8.50 -12.91
N HIS A 5 0.83 -8.61 -13.92
CA HIS A 5 0.74 -9.62 -14.97
C HIS A 5 1.34 -10.95 -14.53
N ASP A 6 0.64 -12.03 -14.85
CA ASP A 6 1.15 -13.38 -14.87
C ASP A 6 1.49 -13.78 -16.31
N PRO A 7 2.78 -13.79 -16.70
CA PRO A 7 3.17 -14.14 -18.06
C PRO A 7 2.91 -15.61 -18.44
N GLU A 8 2.73 -16.50 -17.46
CA GLU A 8 2.46 -17.93 -17.74
C GLU A 8 1.01 -18.17 -18.16
N SER A 9 0.06 -17.52 -17.49
CA SER A 9 -1.37 -17.62 -17.81
C SER A 9 -1.86 -16.51 -18.74
N ASP A 10 -1.01 -15.51 -19.02
CA ASP A 10 -1.34 -14.27 -19.73
C ASP A 10 -2.55 -13.54 -19.10
N ARG A 11 -2.55 -13.46 -17.77
CA ARG A 11 -3.62 -12.84 -16.97
C ARG A 11 -3.09 -11.68 -16.17
N LEU A 12 -3.89 -10.64 -16.05
CA LEU A 12 -3.69 -9.59 -15.06
C LEU A 12 -4.47 -9.93 -13.81
N TRP A 13 -3.83 -9.78 -12.65
CA TRP A 13 -4.44 -9.94 -11.33
C TRP A 13 -4.50 -8.60 -10.62
N MET A 14 -5.62 -8.32 -9.96
CA MET A 14 -5.81 -7.11 -9.17
C MET A 14 -6.26 -7.44 -7.75
N ALA A 15 -5.44 -7.07 -6.77
CA ALA A 15 -5.91 -6.94 -5.39
C ALA A 15 -6.42 -5.52 -5.13
N TYR A 16 -7.58 -5.39 -4.50
CA TYR A 16 -8.19 -4.08 -4.24
C TYR A 16 -9.01 -4.06 -2.96
N SER A 17 -8.94 -2.94 -2.25
CA SER A 17 -9.77 -2.69 -1.08
C SER A 17 -11.24 -2.56 -1.45
N TRP A 18 -12.09 -3.20 -0.68
CA TRP A 18 -13.53 -3.25 -0.82
C TRP A 18 -14.20 -2.71 0.45
N PRO A 19 -14.44 -1.40 0.52
CA PRO A 19 -15.12 -0.81 1.66
C PRO A 19 -16.59 -1.24 1.68
N SER A 20 -17.07 -1.67 2.84
CA SER A 20 -18.46 -2.05 3.07
C SER A 20 -18.99 -1.46 4.37
N LEU A 21 -20.31 -1.42 4.51
CA LEU A 21 -20.97 -1.01 5.74
C LEU A 21 -21.60 -2.23 6.40
N HIS A 22 -21.06 -2.64 7.54
CA HIS A 22 -21.67 -3.67 8.35
C HIS A 22 -22.71 -3.05 9.29
N VAL A 23 -23.87 -3.70 9.41
CA VAL A 23 -24.96 -3.26 10.27
C VAL A 23 -25.22 -4.35 11.31
N ASP A 24 -24.95 -4.04 12.58
CA ASP A 24 -25.27 -4.91 13.71
C ASP A 24 -26.26 -4.18 14.64
N GLY A 25 -27.53 -4.59 14.58
CA GLY A 25 -28.64 -3.85 15.18
C GLY A 25 -28.73 -2.41 14.63
N ASP A 26 -28.58 -1.43 15.52
CA ASP A 26 -28.55 0.00 15.16
C ASP A 26 -27.14 0.52 14.88
N ALA A 27 -26.09 -0.27 15.17
CA ALA A 27 -24.71 0.12 14.93
C ALA A 27 -24.35 -0.04 13.45
N ARG A 28 -23.62 0.93 12.91
CA ARG A 28 -23.11 0.93 11.54
C ARG A 28 -21.59 1.08 11.59
N VAL A 29 -20.88 0.03 11.20
CA VAL A 29 -19.42 -0.01 11.23
C VAL A 29 -18.91 -0.10 9.81
N SER A 30 -18.04 0.83 9.43
CA SER A 30 -17.31 0.73 8.16
C SER A 30 -16.31 -0.40 8.29
N ARG A 31 -16.27 -1.28 7.30
CA ARG A 31 -15.26 -2.33 7.17
C ARG A 31 -14.54 -2.20 5.85
N VAL A 32 -13.30 -2.68 5.80
CA VAL A 32 -12.56 -2.81 4.56
C VAL A 32 -12.00 -4.20 4.46
N GLU A 33 -12.35 -4.86 3.36
CA GLU A 33 -11.83 -6.17 2.98
C GLU A 33 -10.93 -6.00 1.75
N THR A 34 -10.15 -7.02 1.41
CA THR A 34 -9.45 -7.05 0.12
C THR A 34 -10.08 -8.10 -0.78
N HIS A 35 -10.42 -7.71 -2.00
CA HIS A 35 -10.91 -8.61 -3.03
C HIS A 35 -9.85 -8.86 -4.10
N LEU A 36 -10.00 -9.99 -4.81
CA LEU A 36 -9.21 -10.35 -5.97
C LEU A 36 -10.09 -10.32 -7.22
N ALA A 37 -9.56 -9.71 -8.28
CA ALA A 37 -10.13 -9.75 -9.62
C ALA A 37 -9.06 -10.13 -10.65
N GLU A 38 -9.50 -10.60 -11.81
CA GLU A 38 -8.63 -10.93 -12.93
C GLU A 38 -9.11 -10.29 -14.24
N SER A 39 -8.19 -10.09 -15.18
CA SER A 39 -8.47 -9.72 -16.55
C SER A 39 -7.67 -10.60 -17.51
N SER A 40 -8.31 -10.99 -18.62
CA SER A 40 -7.71 -11.76 -19.71
C SER A 40 -7.76 -11.00 -21.06
N ASP A 41 -8.04 -9.71 -21.01
CA ASP A 41 -8.19 -8.81 -22.16
C ASP A 41 -7.38 -7.52 -21.97
N GLY A 42 -6.19 -7.65 -21.36
CA GLY A 42 -5.27 -6.53 -21.19
C GLY A 42 -5.80 -5.42 -20.28
N GLY A 43 -6.68 -5.74 -19.32
CA GLY A 43 -7.27 -4.78 -18.38
C GLY A 43 -8.58 -4.15 -18.84
N GLY A 44 -9.11 -4.55 -20.01
CA GLY A 44 -10.34 -4.02 -20.57
C GLY A 44 -11.58 -4.36 -19.75
N THR A 45 -11.65 -5.58 -19.22
CA THR A 45 -12.68 -6.05 -18.29
C THR A 45 -12.07 -6.79 -17.11
N TRP A 46 -12.67 -6.60 -15.93
CA TRP A 46 -12.24 -7.21 -14.68
C TRP A 46 -13.33 -8.10 -14.12
N ASN A 47 -13.00 -9.37 -13.92
CA ASN A 47 -13.90 -10.36 -13.33
C ASN A 47 -13.52 -10.56 -11.88
N TYR A 48 -14.50 -10.42 -10.98
CA TYR A 48 -14.34 -10.78 -9.58
C TYR A 48 -14.04 -12.27 -9.44
N VAL A 49 -13.05 -12.60 -8.61
CA VAL A 49 -12.62 -13.98 -8.35
C VAL A 49 -13.11 -14.43 -6.98
N MET A 50 -12.67 -13.74 -5.91
CA MET A 50 -12.97 -14.11 -4.53
C MET A 50 -12.67 -12.96 -3.55
N PRO A 51 -13.18 -12.99 -2.30
CA PRO A 51 -12.59 -12.19 -1.25
C PRO A 51 -11.22 -12.78 -0.94
N LEU A 52 -10.18 -11.95 -1.00
CA LEU A 52 -8.81 -12.40 -0.75
C LEU A 52 -8.50 -12.41 0.74
N TRP A 53 -8.85 -11.34 1.45
CA TRP A 53 -8.73 -11.21 2.90
C TRP A 53 -9.98 -10.52 3.44
N GLU A 54 -10.82 -11.26 4.15
CA GLU A 54 -12.07 -10.80 4.75
C GLU A 54 -11.83 -10.12 6.08
N ALA A 55 -12.69 -9.17 6.47
CA ALA A 55 -12.57 -8.51 7.76
C ALA A 55 -13.02 -9.47 8.88
N GLU A 56 -12.15 -9.71 9.86
CA GLU A 56 -12.37 -10.70 10.90
C GLU A 56 -12.76 -10.07 12.24
N PRO A 57 -13.68 -10.66 13.03
CA PRO A 57 -13.91 -10.23 14.41
C PRO A 57 -12.62 -10.29 15.24
N ALA A 58 -12.37 -9.24 16.01
CA ALA A 58 -11.18 -9.12 16.84
C ALA A 58 -11.48 -8.42 18.17
N THR A 59 -10.59 -8.59 19.14
CA THR A 59 -10.60 -7.85 20.41
C THR A 59 -9.28 -7.10 20.53
N ASP A 60 -9.33 -5.81 20.84
CA ASP A 60 -8.11 -5.01 21.07
C ASP A 60 -7.38 -5.55 22.31
N PRO A 61 -6.15 -6.07 22.18
CA PRO A 61 -5.40 -6.61 23.30
C PRO A 61 -4.95 -5.53 24.31
N ALA A 62 -4.99 -4.24 23.94
CA ALA A 62 -4.63 -3.15 24.83
C ALA A 62 -5.81 -2.68 25.69
N THR A 63 -7.04 -2.66 25.14
CA THR A 63 -8.22 -2.13 25.85
C THR A 63 -9.25 -3.21 26.23
N GLY A 64 -9.26 -4.33 25.53
CA GLY A 64 -10.28 -5.37 25.63
C GLY A 64 -11.56 -5.08 24.84
N ASP A 65 -11.58 -4.03 24.01
CA ASP A 65 -12.75 -3.67 23.21
C ASP A 65 -12.95 -4.64 22.04
N ASP A 66 -14.19 -4.99 21.76
CA ASP A 66 -14.56 -5.80 20.59
C ASP A 66 -14.67 -4.94 19.33
N GLY A 67 -14.35 -5.56 18.19
CA GLY A 67 -14.36 -4.92 16.88
C GLY A 67 -13.95 -5.88 15.77
N PHE A 68 -13.27 -5.34 14.77
CA PHE A 68 -12.85 -6.08 13.58
C PHE A 68 -11.42 -5.73 13.21
N THR A 69 -10.68 -6.70 12.66
CA THR A 69 -9.47 -6.42 11.90
C THR A 69 -9.86 -6.18 10.44
N ASP A 70 -9.62 -4.95 9.98
CA ASP A 70 -9.82 -4.55 8.60
C ASP A 70 -8.50 -4.68 7.81
N HIS A 71 -8.65 -4.82 6.49
CA HIS A 71 -7.56 -5.01 5.55
C HIS A 71 -7.55 -3.90 4.49
N GLU A 72 -6.59 -3.00 4.58
CA GLU A 72 -6.44 -1.86 3.68
C GLU A 72 -5.12 -1.95 2.87
N VAL A 73 -5.07 -1.22 1.76
CA VAL A 73 -3.87 -1.01 0.93
C VAL A 73 -3.12 -2.30 0.58
N ALA A 74 -3.77 -3.14 -0.23
CA ALA A 74 -3.19 -4.37 -0.74
C ALA A 74 -2.17 -4.13 -1.87
N ASN A 75 -1.09 -4.92 -1.87
CA ASN A 75 -0.12 -5.00 -2.95
C ASN A 75 0.19 -6.45 -3.31
N LEU A 76 0.44 -6.71 -4.60
CA LEU A 76 0.82 -8.02 -5.12
C LEU A 76 2.16 -7.91 -5.86
N VAL A 77 2.95 -8.97 -5.81
CA VAL A 77 4.08 -9.15 -6.73
C VAL A 77 4.24 -10.62 -7.07
N ARG A 78 4.60 -10.88 -8.33
CA ARG A 78 5.06 -12.19 -8.79
C ARG A 78 6.58 -12.24 -8.68
N GLN A 79 7.09 -13.28 -8.04
CA GLN A 79 8.52 -13.51 -7.88
C GLN A 79 8.92 -14.78 -8.65
N GLU A 80 9.93 -14.64 -9.50
CA GLU A 80 10.63 -15.77 -10.11
C GLU A 80 11.92 -16.04 -9.35
N SER A 81 12.06 -17.26 -8.85
CA SER A 81 13.26 -17.74 -8.15
C SER A 81 13.74 -19.05 -8.79
N PRO A 82 14.98 -19.51 -8.53
CA PRO A 82 15.44 -20.83 -8.94
C PRO A 82 14.54 -21.97 -8.42
N ASP A 83 13.86 -21.76 -7.30
CA ASP A 83 12.93 -22.72 -6.67
C ASP A 83 11.54 -22.73 -7.32
N GLY A 84 11.30 -21.82 -8.28
CA GLY A 84 10.05 -21.69 -9.00
C GLY A 84 9.42 -20.31 -8.87
N VAL A 85 8.15 -20.24 -9.27
CA VAL A 85 7.35 -19.02 -9.25
C VAL A 85 6.52 -19.01 -7.98
N ARG A 86 6.48 -17.85 -7.32
CA ARG A 86 5.56 -17.60 -6.22
C ARG A 86 4.93 -16.23 -6.35
N TRP A 87 3.75 -16.10 -5.76
CA TRP A 87 3.09 -14.82 -5.54
C TRP A 87 3.29 -14.40 -4.10
N ILE A 88 3.45 -13.10 -3.91
CA ILE A 88 3.56 -12.47 -2.59
C ILE A 88 2.50 -11.38 -2.52
N GLY A 89 1.70 -11.43 -1.47
CA GLY A 89 0.73 -10.40 -1.14
C GLY A 89 1.15 -9.65 0.11
N ALA A 90 0.94 -8.33 0.14
CA ALA A 90 1.08 -7.50 1.33
C ALA A 90 -0.20 -6.69 1.56
N ARG A 91 -0.53 -6.43 2.82
CA ARG A 91 -1.66 -5.58 3.23
C ARG A 91 -1.37 -4.86 4.54
N LEU A 92 -2.07 -3.78 4.78
CA LEU A 92 -2.20 -3.21 6.12
C LEU A 92 -3.35 -3.91 6.86
N ASP A 93 -3.05 -4.45 8.02
CA ASP A 93 -4.04 -4.84 9.03
C ASP A 93 -4.17 -3.72 10.07
N LEU A 94 -5.40 -3.42 10.45
CA LEU A 94 -5.71 -2.45 11.51
C LEU A 94 -7.01 -2.82 12.23
N PHE A 95 -7.17 -2.39 13.48
CA PHE A 95 -8.38 -2.64 14.27
C PHE A 95 -9.40 -1.51 14.14
N VAL A 96 -10.67 -1.88 13.98
CA VAL A 96 -11.83 -0.98 14.00
C VAL A 96 -12.76 -1.40 15.14
N PRO A 97 -12.92 -0.58 16.20
CA PRO A 97 -13.84 -0.88 17.30
C PRO A 97 -15.30 -0.97 16.82
N ALA A 98 -16.11 -1.86 17.41
CA ALA A 98 -17.52 -2.06 17.02
C ALA A 98 -18.41 -0.82 17.21
N GLY A 99 -18.09 0.05 18.18
CA GLY A 99 -18.75 1.35 18.36
C GLY A 99 -18.04 2.52 17.69
N GLY A 100 -16.95 2.25 16.97
CA GLY A 100 -16.04 3.25 16.41
C GLY A 100 -16.31 3.60 14.94
N SER A 101 -15.66 4.67 14.49
CA SER A 101 -15.49 4.97 13.07
C SER A 101 -14.01 4.87 12.70
N LEU A 102 -13.69 5.04 11.41
CA LEU A 102 -12.31 5.13 10.91
C LEU A 102 -11.44 6.18 11.66
N GLY A 103 -12.04 7.15 12.36
CA GLY A 103 -11.32 8.13 13.17
C GLY A 103 -10.88 7.66 14.56
N VAL A 104 -11.23 6.42 14.95
CA VAL A 104 -10.99 5.84 16.30
C VAL A 104 -10.05 4.63 16.23
N ARG A 105 -9.40 4.41 15.09
CA ARG A 105 -8.45 3.30 14.88
C ARG A 105 -7.23 3.47 15.80
N PRO A 106 -6.94 2.53 16.71
CA PRO A 106 -5.78 2.66 17.59
C PRO A 106 -4.49 2.44 16.77
N PRO A 107 -3.54 3.39 16.77
CA PRO A 107 -2.25 3.23 16.10
C PRO A 107 -1.51 1.94 16.48
N SER A 108 -1.74 1.47 17.71
CA SER A 108 -1.16 0.25 18.23
C SER A 108 -1.61 -1.03 17.54
N SER A 109 -2.65 -0.98 16.70
CA SER A 109 -3.14 -2.14 15.92
C SER A 109 -2.51 -2.28 14.54
N PHE A 110 -1.79 -1.25 14.06
CA PHE A 110 -1.26 -1.23 12.71
C PHE A 110 -0.14 -2.25 12.56
N ARG A 111 -0.26 -3.11 11.56
CA ARG A 111 0.79 -4.05 11.15
C ARG A 111 0.69 -4.32 9.65
N ILE A 112 1.82 -4.53 9.00
CA ILE A 112 1.88 -4.97 7.61
C ILE A 112 1.92 -6.50 7.62
N VAL A 113 0.97 -7.14 6.94
CA VAL A 113 0.94 -8.60 6.84
C VAL A 113 1.33 -9.00 5.44
N LEU A 114 2.31 -9.90 5.34
CA LEU A 114 2.70 -10.52 4.08
C LEU A 114 2.34 -11.99 4.08
N THR A 115 2.04 -12.51 2.89
CA THR A 115 1.76 -13.92 2.62
C THR A 115 2.39 -14.33 1.30
N SER A 116 2.66 -15.62 1.12
CA SER A 116 3.22 -16.14 -0.14
C SER A 116 2.62 -17.49 -0.51
N ALA A 117 2.28 -17.65 -1.79
CA ALA A 117 1.62 -18.84 -2.34
C ALA A 117 2.02 -19.08 -3.80
N ALA A 118 1.59 -20.19 -4.41
CA ALA A 118 1.92 -20.48 -5.81
C ALA A 118 1.05 -19.68 -6.80
N SER A 119 -0.12 -19.19 -6.37
CA SER A 119 -1.01 -18.35 -7.19
C SER A 119 -1.71 -17.26 -6.36
N PRO A 120 -2.23 -16.19 -6.99
CA PRO A 120 -2.91 -15.12 -6.27
C PRO A 120 -4.12 -15.58 -5.43
N PRO A 121 -5.01 -16.48 -5.89
CA PRO A 121 -6.12 -16.96 -5.05
C PRO A 121 -5.65 -17.71 -3.78
N GLU A 122 -4.54 -18.43 -3.85
CA GLU A 122 -4.01 -19.20 -2.72
C GLU A 122 -3.42 -18.31 -1.60
N LEU A 123 -3.19 -17.01 -1.86
CA LEU A 123 -2.75 -16.05 -0.83
C LEU A 123 -3.80 -15.84 0.29
N ALA A 124 -5.04 -16.26 0.08
CA ALA A 124 -6.09 -16.16 1.11
C ALA A 124 -5.80 -17.04 2.34
N ASP A 125 -5.29 -18.25 2.11
CA ASP A 125 -5.09 -19.28 3.13
C ASP A 125 -3.60 -19.55 3.45
N ALA A 126 -2.69 -18.84 2.77
CA ALA A 126 -1.27 -19.07 2.89
C ALA A 126 -0.68 -18.54 4.22
N PRO A 127 0.43 -19.13 4.71
CA PRO A 127 1.12 -18.66 5.90
C PRO A 127 1.47 -17.16 5.82
N THR A 128 1.49 -16.51 6.97
CA THR A 128 1.72 -15.07 7.07
C THR A 128 2.94 -14.73 7.94
N ILE A 129 3.53 -13.57 7.66
CA ILE A 129 4.41 -12.85 8.58
C ILE A 129 3.77 -11.49 8.87
N ALA A 130 3.81 -11.05 10.13
CA ALA A 130 3.27 -9.76 10.55
C ALA A 130 4.41 -8.83 10.99
N LEU A 131 4.49 -7.66 10.36
CA LEU A 131 5.50 -6.64 10.57
C LEU A 131 4.90 -5.45 11.34
N GLY A 132 5.45 -5.15 12.50
CA GLY A 132 5.03 -4.07 13.38
C GLY A 132 5.90 -2.82 13.31
N ALA A 133 5.41 -1.77 13.97
CA ALA A 133 6.14 -0.55 14.29
C ALA A 133 6.36 -0.44 15.81
N ALA A 134 7.06 0.62 16.24
CA ALA A 134 7.32 0.88 17.66
C ALA A 134 6.03 1.04 18.50
N ALA A 135 4.95 1.53 17.89
CA ALA A 135 3.67 1.69 18.58
C ALA A 135 2.82 0.41 18.60
N THR A 136 3.13 -0.59 17.77
CA THR A 136 2.30 -1.79 17.62
C THR A 136 2.31 -2.60 18.92
N HIS A 137 1.14 -2.84 19.50
CA HIS A 137 1.03 -3.56 20.76
C HIS A 137 1.39 -5.06 20.57
N PRO A 138 2.20 -5.68 21.45
CA PRO A 138 2.65 -7.07 21.27
C PRO A 138 1.52 -8.09 21.17
N GLY A 139 0.37 -7.80 21.77
CA GLY A 139 -0.82 -8.66 21.68
C GLY A 139 -1.40 -8.80 20.26
N TRP A 140 -1.00 -7.94 19.32
CA TRP A 140 -1.36 -8.08 17.90
C TRP A 140 -0.47 -9.09 17.15
N GLY A 141 0.42 -9.81 17.83
CA GLY A 141 1.10 -10.97 17.26
C GLY A 141 2.05 -10.66 16.10
N THR A 142 2.80 -9.55 16.18
CA THR A 142 3.83 -9.25 15.18
C THR A 142 5.01 -10.21 15.31
N THR A 143 5.48 -10.71 14.17
CA THR A 143 6.67 -11.57 14.07
C THR A 143 7.94 -10.74 14.17
N LEU A 144 7.94 -9.56 13.55
CA LEU A 144 9.07 -8.65 13.50
C LEU A 144 8.60 -7.22 13.75
N ASP A 145 9.38 -6.45 14.50
CA ASP A 145 9.21 -5.01 14.63
C ASP A 145 10.29 -4.33 13.78
N LEU A 146 9.87 -3.74 12.66
CA LEU A 146 10.79 -3.16 11.68
C LEU A 146 11.60 -1.98 12.25
N THR A 147 11.07 -1.30 13.29
CA THR A 147 11.76 -0.15 13.91
C THR A 147 13.02 -0.56 14.69
N LYS A 148 13.25 -1.87 14.85
CA LYS A 148 14.47 -2.42 15.47
C LYS A 148 15.58 -2.75 14.47
N LEU A 149 15.33 -2.61 13.17
CA LEU A 149 16.31 -2.97 12.14
C LEU A 149 17.38 -1.89 11.94
N ASP A 150 17.06 -0.62 12.20
CA ASP A 150 17.99 0.50 12.06
C ASP A 150 17.58 1.69 12.95
N ASP A 151 18.56 2.49 13.38
CA ASP A 151 18.36 3.67 14.24
C ASP A 151 17.52 4.76 13.56
N GLU A 152 17.59 4.92 12.23
CA GLU A 152 16.88 5.94 11.46
C GLU A 152 15.35 5.81 11.57
N ILE A 153 14.87 4.58 11.72
CA ILE A 153 13.44 4.24 11.69
C ILE A 153 12.86 3.92 13.07
N THR A 154 13.66 4.03 14.14
CA THR A 154 13.24 3.72 15.53
C THR A 154 12.00 4.48 16.00
N ASN A 155 11.80 5.69 15.46
CA ASN A 155 10.70 6.56 15.85
C ASN A 155 9.44 6.40 14.98
N CYS A 156 9.44 5.46 14.04
CA CYS A 156 8.26 5.26 13.21
C CYS A 156 7.08 4.75 14.06
N SER A 157 5.95 5.45 13.99
CA SER A 157 4.77 5.12 14.80
C SER A 157 3.87 4.09 14.11
N MET A 158 3.66 4.22 12.81
CA MET A 158 2.80 3.32 12.03
C MET A 158 3.40 3.12 10.65
N TRP A 159 3.53 1.85 10.25
CA TRP A 159 3.79 1.50 8.86
C TRP A 159 2.48 1.44 8.09
N ASN A 160 2.49 1.97 6.87
CA ASN A 160 1.33 1.98 5.99
C ASN A 160 1.78 1.83 4.52
N GLU A 161 0.82 1.56 3.65
CA GLU A 161 0.93 1.63 2.20
C GLU A 161 2.07 0.76 1.64
N PRO A 162 1.98 -0.58 1.80
CA PRO A 162 2.99 -1.49 1.27
C PRO A 162 3.03 -1.42 -0.26
N ALA A 163 4.24 -1.33 -0.82
CA ALA A 163 4.52 -1.55 -2.23
C ALA A 163 5.64 -2.57 -2.39
N LEU A 164 5.44 -3.55 -3.27
CA LEU A 164 6.33 -4.69 -3.44
C LEU A 164 7.00 -4.69 -4.81
N VAL A 165 8.28 -5.05 -4.82
CA VAL A 165 9.03 -5.46 -6.02
C VAL A 165 9.87 -6.67 -5.64
N ALA A 166 9.93 -7.67 -6.52
CA ALA A 166 10.75 -8.84 -6.32
C ALA A 166 11.81 -8.93 -7.41
N GLU A 167 13.06 -9.13 -7.01
CA GLU A 167 14.21 -9.34 -7.88
C GLU A 167 14.88 -10.67 -7.51
N ARG A 168 14.62 -11.73 -8.29
CA ARG A 168 15.07 -13.09 -7.98
C ARG A 168 14.66 -13.49 -6.56
N ASP A 169 15.63 -13.81 -5.71
CA ASP A 169 15.43 -14.26 -4.32
C ASP A 169 15.32 -13.10 -3.32
N VAL A 170 15.20 -11.87 -3.80
CA VAL A 170 15.09 -10.67 -2.97
C VAL A 170 13.72 -10.03 -3.12
N LEU A 171 13.05 -9.79 -2.00
CA LEU A 171 11.86 -8.94 -1.94
C LEU A 171 12.24 -7.56 -1.42
N TYR A 172 11.81 -6.52 -2.12
CA TYR A 172 11.81 -5.15 -1.61
C TYR A 172 10.39 -4.77 -1.20
N LEU A 173 10.27 -4.21 -0.01
CA LEU A 173 9.03 -3.69 0.56
C LEU A 173 9.23 -2.21 0.88
N ALA A 174 8.60 -1.34 0.09
CA ALA A 174 8.50 0.08 0.42
C ALA A 174 7.28 0.33 1.30
N LEU A 175 7.46 1.13 2.34
CA LEU A 175 6.43 1.49 3.31
C LEU A 175 6.49 2.98 3.61
N ARG A 176 5.31 3.58 3.80
CA ARG A 176 5.19 4.90 4.39
C ARG A 176 5.23 4.78 5.91
N CYS A 177 6.13 5.52 6.53
CA CYS A 177 6.00 5.82 7.94
C CYS A 177 4.98 6.94 8.13
N LEU A 178 3.98 6.73 8.98
CA LEU A 178 3.04 7.77 9.39
C LEU A 178 3.31 8.23 10.81
N ARG A 179 3.63 9.51 10.96
CA ARG A 179 3.77 10.17 12.25
C ARG A 179 2.88 11.40 12.30
N PHE A 180 2.27 11.60 13.45
CA PHE A 180 1.39 12.74 13.71
C PHE A 180 1.91 13.53 14.89
N ASP A 181 1.84 14.84 14.79
CA ASP A 181 2.11 15.71 15.93
C ASP A 181 1.06 15.45 17.03
N PRO A 182 1.46 15.14 18.27
CA PRO A 182 0.52 14.73 19.31
C PRO A 182 -0.40 15.85 19.78
N SER A 183 -0.03 17.11 19.56
CA SER A 183 -0.81 18.28 20.00
C SER A 183 -1.87 18.69 18.99
N THR A 184 -1.53 18.68 17.70
CA THR A 184 -2.39 19.11 16.61
C THR A 184 -3.09 17.95 15.92
N ARG A 185 -2.55 16.73 16.06
CA ARG A 185 -2.92 15.53 15.30
C ARG A 185 -2.83 15.73 13.78
N ALA A 186 -2.01 16.68 13.33
CA ALA A 186 -1.64 16.84 11.94
C ALA A 186 -0.43 15.95 11.61
N PRO A 187 -0.24 15.54 10.34
CA PRO A 187 0.95 14.82 9.92
C PRO A 187 2.22 15.59 10.24
N ASP A 188 3.22 14.89 10.77
CA ASP A 188 4.59 15.39 10.86
C ASP A 188 5.32 15.02 9.57
N TRP A 189 5.34 15.95 8.62
CA TRP A 189 5.86 15.72 7.26
C TRP A 189 7.35 15.41 7.22
N GLU A 190 8.14 15.99 8.13
CA GLU A 190 9.58 15.72 8.22
C GLU A 190 9.86 14.30 8.71
N ALA A 191 8.89 13.71 9.41
CA ALA A 191 9.03 12.40 10.04
C ALA A 191 8.15 11.32 9.38
N SER A 192 7.38 11.68 8.35
CA SER A 192 6.50 10.78 7.60
C SER A 192 7.07 10.51 6.23
N GLU A 193 8.09 9.65 6.18
CA GLU A 193 8.89 9.36 4.99
C GLU A 193 8.59 7.96 4.41
N LEU A 194 9.07 7.71 3.20
CA LEU A 194 9.02 6.41 2.52
C LEU A 194 10.35 5.68 2.75
N PHE A 195 10.27 4.50 3.34
CA PHE A 195 11.41 3.64 3.65
C PHE A 195 11.33 2.32 2.90
N VAL A 196 12.48 1.73 2.59
CA VAL A 196 12.58 0.44 1.92
C VAL A 196 13.21 -0.58 2.85
N PHE A 197 12.57 -1.73 2.92
CA PHE A 197 13.05 -2.93 3.57
C PHE A 197 13.36 -3.96 2.51
N ARG A 198 14.31 -4.83 2.82
CA ARG A 198 14.69 -5.95 1.96
C ARG A 198 14.57 -7.25 2.74
N ALA A 199 14.03 -8.29 2.10
CA ALA A 199 14.04 -9.64 2.61
C ALA A 199 14.72 -10.60 1.63
N ASP A 200 15.60 -11.46 2.13
CA ASP A 200 16.04 -12.65 1.38
C ASP A 200 14.96 -13.74 1.54
N THR A 201 14.41 -14.19 0.41
CA THR A 201 13.14 -14.96 0.35
C THR A 201 13.31 -16.48 0.21
N ALA A 202 14.50 -16.99 0.53
CA ALA A 202 14.77 -18.41 0.52
C ALA A 202 13.91 -19.13 1.58
N GLY A 203 13.28 -20.25 1.20
CA GLY A 203 12.42 -21.03 2.08
C GLY A 203 11.06 -20.38 2.36
N ASP A 204 10.51 -20.71 3.53
CA ASP A 204 9.18 -20.29 3.99
C ASP A 204 9.19 -18.83 4.45
N ILE A 205 8.05 -18.14 4.32
CA ILE A 205 7.92 -16.71 4.64
C ILE A 205 8.27 -16.36 6.10
N ALA A 206 8.12 -17.32 7.02
CA ALA A 206 8.47 -17.15 8.43
C ALA A 206 9.99 -17.09 8.68
N ASP A 207 10.80 -17.60 7.74
CA ASP A 207 12.25 -17.70 7.84
C ASP A 207 12.99 -16.62 7.04
N TRP A 208 12.27 -15.74 6.35
CA TRP A 208 12.86 -14.67 5.55
C TRP A 208 13.72 -13.74 6.41
N ASP A 209 14.92 -13.42 5.93
CA ASP A 209 15.87 -12.56 6.62
C ASP A 209 15.67 -11.11 6.20
N TRP A 210 15.21 -10.28 7.14
CA TRP A 210 14.82 -8.89 6.89
C TRP A 210 15.92 -7.90 7.29
N SER A 211 16.11 -6.89 6.44
CA SER A 211 17.03 -5.79 6.67
C SER A 211 16.43 -4.45 6.23
N TYR A 212 16.91 -3.38 6.84
CA TYR A 212 16.63 -2.02 6.38
C TYR A 212 17.54 -1.67 5.20
N ALA A 213 16.95 -1.22 4.09
CA ALA A 213 17.72 -0.83 2.90
C ALA A 213 18.02 0.68 2.88
N GLY A 214 17.11 1.51 3.41
CA GLY A 214 17.27 2.96 3.42
C GLY A 214 15.98 3.74 3.17
N ARG A 215 16.08 5.06 3.26
CA ARG A 215 15.03 6.02 2.89
C ARG A 215 14.94 6.18 1.38
N LEU A 216 13.75 6.00 0.80
CA LEU A 216 13.51 6.19 -0.63
C LEU A 216 13.18 7.64 -0.98
N ALA A 217 12.28 8.26 -0.22
CA ALA A 217 11.80 9.61 -0.46
C ALA A 217 11.15 10.21 0.80
N GLY A 218 11.14 11.53 0.90
CA GLY A 218 10.52 12.25 2.01
C GLY A 218 9.92 13.58 1.55
N ARG A 219 9.93 14.55 2.47
CA ARG A 219 9.32 15.87 2.24
C ARG A 219 9.95 16.63 1.07
N ASP A 220 11.26 16.53 0.88
CA ASP A 220 11.94 17.26 -0.22
C ASP A 220 11.43 16.81 -1.59
N GLU A 221 11.29 15.49 -1.80
CA GLU A 221 10.68 14.95 -3.00
C GLU A 221 9.19 15.32 -3.12
N ALA A 222 8.45 15.29 -2.01
CA ALA A 222 7.04 15.71 -1.99
C ALA A 222 6.86 17.15 -2.50
N LEU A 223 7.67 18.08 -1.99
CA LEU A 223 7.65 19.50 -2.37
C LEU A 223 7.98 19.70 -3.84
N GLU A 224 8.95 18.95 -4.38
CA GLU A 224 9.30 18.97 -5.80
C GLU A 224 8.12 18.48 -6.67
N LEU A 225 7.36 17.51 -6.18
CA LEU A 225 6.22 16.91 -6.87
C LEU A 225 4.88 17.66 -6.66
N GLY A 226 4.87 18.66 -5.77
CA GLY A 226 3.75 19.57 -5.53
C GLY A 226 2.84 19.19 -4.36
N GLY A 227 3.36 18.51 -3.33
CA GLY A 227 2.67 18.23 -2.07
C GLY A 227 3.56 18.52 -0.85
N ASP A 228 3.02 18.28 0.34
CA ASP A 228 3.76 18.34 1.62
C ASP A 228 4.29 16.95 2.03
N GLY A 229 3.64 15.88 1.60
CA GLY A 229 4.06 14.49 1.79
C GLY A 229 3.85 13.63 0.54
N LEU A 230 4.22 12.35 0.67
CA LEU A 230 3.98 11.32 -0.34
C LEU A 230 3.18 10.18 0.27
N THR A 231 2.20 9.68 -0.48
CA THR A 231 1.32 8.58 -0.10
C THR A 231 0.98 7.71 -1.31
N GLN A 232 0.34 6.57 -1.04
CA GLN A 232 -0.25 5.65 -2.00
C GLN A 232 0.78 5.18 -3.03
N ILE A 233 1.95 4.79 -2.52
CA ILE A 233 3.03 4.24 -3.33
C ILE A 233 2.60 2.91 -3.97
N ASP A 234 2.91 2.77 -5.25
CA ASP A 234 3.03 1.47 -5.92
C ASP A 234 4.36 1.44 -6.69
N LEU A 235 4.93 0.26 -6.88
CA LEU A 235 6.18 0.07 -7.61
C LEU A 235 5.93 -0.89 -8.77
N ALA A 236 6.45 -0.58 -9.95
CA ALA A 236 6.29 -1.42 -11.14
C ALA A 236 7.49 -1.26 -12.08
N TYR A 237 7.73 -2.26 -12.92
CA TYR A 237 8.63 -2.09 -14.06
C TYR A 237 7.84 -1.57 -15.25
N ASP A 238 8.40 -0.59 -15.95
CA ASP A 238 7.86 -0.10 -17.20
C ASP A 238 8.31 -0.96 -18.40
N SER A 239 7.69 -0.74 -19.56
CA SER A 239 7.93 -1.51 -20.78
C SER A 239 9.38 -1.46 -21.30
N ASP A 240 10.15 -0.44 -20.91
CA ASP A 240 11.58 -0.30 -21.19
C ASP A 240 12.49 -0.97 -20.15
N GLY A 241 11.89 -1.56 -19.10
CA GLY A 241 12.57 -2.19 -17.98
C GLY A 241 12.97 -1.23 -16.86
N ALA A 242 12.65 0.07 -16.94
CA ALA A 242 12.88 1.00 -15.85
C ALA A 242 11.98 0.68 -14.67
N LEU A 243 12.53 0.68 -13.45
CA LEU A 243 11.72 0.64 -12.25
C LEU A 243 11.11 2.01 -12.00
N ILE A 244 9.81 2.08 -11.78
CA ILE A 244 9.06 3.31 -11.52
C ILE A 244 8.30 3.22 -10.20
N ALA A 245 8.20 4.36 -9.52
CA ALA A 245 7.35 4.58 -8.37
C ALA A 245 6.15 5.44 -8.79
N LEU A 246 4.96 4.92 -8.54
CA LEU A 246 3.71 5.62 -8.65
C LEU A 246 3.41 6.24 -7.28
N LEU A 247 3.48 7.55 -7.17
CA LEU A 247 3.39 8.29 -5.91
C LEU A 247 2.28 9.33 -5.98
N THR A 248 1.54 9.50 -4.90
CA THR A 248 0.55 10.57 -4.76
C THR A 248 1.11 11.64 -3.82
N PRO A 249 1.45 12.85 -4.30
CA PRO A 249 1.72 13.98 -3.41
C PRO A 249 0.45 14.34 -2.65
N ASP A 250 0.58 14.55 -1.34
CA ASP A 250 -0.55 14.88 -0.47
C ASP A 250 -0.27 16.11 0.40
N GLY A 251 -1.35 16.70 0.89
CA GLY A 251 -1.37 17.75 1.89
C GLY A 251 -2.36 17.43 3.01
N TRP A 252 -2.60 18.38 3.90
CA TRP A 252 -3.50 18.20 5.05
C TRP A 252 -4.54 19.31 5.12
N ASP A 253 -5.83 18.94 5.17
CA ASP A 253 -6.90 19.88 5.49
C ASP A 253 -7.20 19.85 7.00
N PRO A 254 -6.84 20.92 7.75
CA PRO A 254 -7.06 20.95 9.19
C PRO A 254 -8.55 21.02 9.58
N LYS A 255 -9.45 21.40 8.66
CA LYS A 255 -10.89 21.48 8.95
C LYS A 255 -11.54 20.10 8.95
N SER A 256 -11.28 19.32 7.91
CA SER A 256 -11.76 17.93 7.81
C SER A 256 -10.89 16.95 8.61
N ARG A 257 -9.66 17.37 8.96
CA ARG A 257 -8.62 16.53 9.60
C ARG A 257 -8.33 15.30 8.74
N ASP A 258 -8.13 15.54 7.45
CA ASP A 258 -7.92 14.51 6.45
C ASP A 258 -6.84 14.92 5.43
N PHE A 259 -6.29 13.92 4.75
CA PHE A 259 -5.34 14.12 3.67
C PHE A 259 -6.03 14.62 2.41
N VAL A 260 -5.37 15.53 1.70
CA VAL A 260 -5.79 16.02 0.38
C VAL A 260 -4.81 15.47 -0.64
N HIS A 261 -5.29 14.76 -1.65
CA HIS A 261 -4.43 14.14 -2.66
C HIS A 261 -4.34 15.01 -3.91
N HIS A 262 -3.13 15.12 -4.48
CA HIS A 262 -2.85 16.00 -5.62
C HIS A 262 -2.61 15.21 -6.93
N GLY A 263 -3.23 14.04 -7.03
CA GLY A 263 -3.07 13.10 -8.13
C GLY A 263 -1.73 12.38 -8.11
N LEU A 264 -1.45 11.68 -9.19
CA LEU A 264 -0.31 10.79 -9.34
C LEU A 264 0.90 11.49 -9.97
N ARG A 265 2.08 11.09 -9.54
CA ARG A 265 3.37 11.29 -10.19
C ARG A 265 4.03 9.94 -10.38
N VAL A 266 4.48 9.67 -11.60
CA VAL A 266 5.30 8.50 -11.90
C VAL A 266 6.74 8.97 -12.00
N VAL A 267 7.60 8.41 -11.15
CA VAL A 267 9.01 8.80 -11.03
C VAL A 267 9.87 7.57 -11.18
N GLU A 268 10.95 7.66 -11.96
CA GLU A 268 11.93 6.56 -12.03
C GLU A 268 12.61 6.33 -10.68
N VAL A 269 12.88 5.06 -10.36
CA VAL A 269 13.64 4.62 -9.19
C VAL A 269 15.03 4.23 -9.66
N ALA A 270 16.06 4.85 -9.09
CA ALA A 270 17.44 4.54 -9.44
C ALA A 270 17.90 3.22 -8.83
N SER A 271 17.50 2.93 -7.59
CA SER A 271 17.79 1.66 -6.91
C SER A 271 16.88 1.50 -5.69
N LEU A 272 16.55 0.24 -5.36
CA LEU A 272 15.96 -0.16 -4.07
C LEU A 272 16.99 -0.81 -3.14
N ALA A 273 18.12 -1.29 -3.66
CA ALA A 273 19.23 -1.79 -2.85
C ALA A 273 19.98 -0.66 -2.13
N GLN A 274 20.07 0.49 -2.80
CA GLN A 274 20.43 1.78 -2.21
C GLN A 274 19.29 2.75 -2.52
N PRO A 275 18.22 2.76 -1.70
CA PRO A 275 16.98 3.46 -2.00
C PRO A 275 17.21 4.89 -2.49
N ALA A 276 16.83 5.16 -3.73
CA ALA A 276 16.91 6.48 -4.34
C ALA A 276 15.97 6.59 -5.54
N LEU A 277 15.28 7.72 -5.65
CA LEU A 277 14.62 8.13 -6.89
C LEU A 277 15.64 8.65 -7.90
N ALA A 278 15.42 8.38 -9.18
CA ALA A 278 16.31 8.84 -10.24
C ALA A 278 16.23 10.36 -10.40
N ARG A 279 17.39 10.97 -10.69
CA ARG A 279 17.53 12.40 -10.91
C ARG A 279 18.18 12.71 -12.25
N THR A 280 17.72 13.77 -12.90
CA THR A 280 18.32 14.36 -14.09
C THR A 280 19.69 14.99 -13.76
N PRO A 281 20.52 15.35 -14.77
CA PRO A 281 21.82 15.98 -14.53
C PRO A 281 21.77 17.32 -13.77
N ASP A 282 20.65 18.04 -13.82
CA ASP A 282 20.38 19.27 -13.06
C ASP A 282 19.79 19.00 -11.66
N GLY A 283 19.67 17.74 -11.26
CA GLY A 283 19.28 17.31 -9.92
C GLY A 283 17.77 17.20 -9.69
N LYS A 284 16.95 17.29 -10.74
CA LYS A 284 15.49 17.14 -10.65
C LYS A 284 15.05 15.69 -10.73
N LEU A 285 13.92 15.36 -10.13
CA LEU A 285 13.33 14.03 -10.25
C LEU A 285 13.01 13.72 -11.71
N VAL A 286 13.32 12.49 -12.15
CA VAL A 286 12.95 12.00 -13.47
C VAL A 286 11.47 11.62 -13.44
N VAL A 287 10.60 12.59 -13.72
CA VAL A 287 9.14 12.41 -13.78
C VAL A 287 8.76 11.90 -15.17
N ARG A 288 8.18 10.70 -15.21
CA ARG A 288 7.74 9.99 -16.41
C ARG A 288 6.32 10.34 -16.81
N ALA A 289 5.44 10.49 -15.81
CA ALA A 289 4.05 10.85 -16.04
C ALA A 289 3.45 11.64 -14.86
N VAL A 290 2.43 12.43 -15.18
CA VAL A 290 1.60 13.17 -14.22
C VAL A 290 0.14 12.91 -14.57
N VAL A 291 -0.63 12.40 -13.62
CA VAL A 291 -2.07 12.16 -13.82
C VAL A 291 -2.84 12.84 -12.70
N THR A 292 -3.69 13.79 -13.07
CA THR A 292 -4.55 14.53 -12.13
C THR A 292 -6.00 14.44 -12.58
N ALA A 293 -6.92 14.74 -11.67
CA ALA A 293 -8.33 14.88 -11.98
C ALA A 293 -8.94 16.01 -11.14
N ASP A 294 -9.95 16.67 -11.68
CA ASP A 294 -10.61 17.82 -11.04
C ASP A 294 -11.69 17.39 -10.01
N ASP A 295 -11.58 16.16 -9.48
CA ASP A 295 -12.64 15.52 -8.72
C ASP A 295 -12.61 15.91 -7.25
N GLY A 296 -13.54 16.77 -6.84
CA GLY A 296 -13.88 17.01 -5.43
C GLY A 296 -12.71 17.43 -4.51
N PRO A 297 -12.97 17.60 -3.20
CA PRO A 297 -11.98 18.17 -2.29
C PRO A 297 -10.83 17.23 -1.90
N LEU A 298 -10.97 15.91 -2.04
CA LEU A 298 -9.95 14.94 -1.64
C LEU A 298 -9.00 14.53 -2.79
N GLY A 299 -9.37 14.86 -4.04
CA GLY A 299 -8.60 14.53 -5.23
C GLY A 299 -8.47 13.03 -5.53
N PRO A 300 -8.05 12.67 -6.75
CA PRO A 300 -7.70 11.29 -7.05
C PRO A 300 -6.40 10.91 -6.35
N GLY A 301 -6.29 9.63 -6.05
CA GLY A 301 -5.11 9.01 -5.47
C GLY A 301 -5.15 7.51 -5.75
N ALA A 302 -4.25 6.74 -5.14
CA ALA A 302 -4.17 5.28 -5.25
C ALA A 302 -4.25 4.78 -6.69
N SER A 303 -3.08 4.57 -7.29
CA SER A 303 -2.94 4.07 -8.64
C SER A 303 -2.14 2.80 -8.69
N THR A 304 -2.22 2.10 -9.81
CA THR A 304 -1.38 0.96 -10.11
C THR A 304 -1.13 0.88 -11.60
N TYR A 305 -0.07 0.17 -11.96
CA TYR A 305 0.35 0.00 -13.33
C TYR A 305 1.07 -1.33 -13.51
N ASP A 306 0.85 -1.92 -14.68
CA ASP A 306 1.63 -3.01 -15.25
C ASP A 306 1.63 -2.77 -16.77
N PRO A 307 2.76 -2.94 -17.48
CA PRO A 307 2.84 -2.69 -18.92
C PRO A 307 1.90 -3.58 -19.75
N ALA A 308 1.41 -4.70 -19.22
CA ALA A 308 0.40 -5.53 -19.86
C ALA A 308 -1.03 -4.96 -19.75
N VAL A 309 -1.26 -3.89 -18.97
CA VAL A 309 -2.51 -3.14 -18.97
C VAL A 309 -2.52 -2.22 -20.19
N GLU A 310 -3.27 -2.61 -21.22
CA GLU A 310 -3.34 -1.91 -22.51
C GLU A 310 -3.90 -0.48 -22.41
N GLN A 311 -4.66 -0.18 -21.36
CA GLN A 311 -5.26 1.14 -21.16
C GLN A 311 -4.42 2.04 -20.23
N GLY A 312 -3.18 1.62 -19.91
CA GLY A 312 -2.21 2.38 -19.15
C GLY A 312 -2.51 2.40 -17.65
N ILE A 313 -2.03 3.44 -16.97
CA ILE A 313 -2.17 3.58 -15.51
C ILE A 313 -3.66 3.51 -15.12
N MET A 314 -3.94 2.71 -14.09
CA MET A 314 -5.24 2.66 -13.41
C MET A 314 -5.22 3.55 -12.18
N LEU A 315 -6.23 4.42 -12.05
CA LEU A 315 -6.37 5.39 -10.98
C LEU A 315 -7.72 5.21 -10.27
N VAL A 316 -7.71 5.29 -8.94
CA VAL A 316 -8.96 5.31 -8.16
C VAL A 316 -9.49 6.73 -8.06
N ARG A 317 -10.75 6.90 -8.47
CA ARG A 317 -11.53 8.13 -8.22
C ARG A 317 -12.53 7.86 -7.09
N ARG A 318 -12.70 8.84 -6.22
CA ARG A 318 -13.63 8.78 -5.09
C ARG A 318 -14.65 9.90 -5.21
N SER A 319 -15.93 9.55 -5.11
CA SER A 319 -17.03 10.51 -5.00
C SER A 319 -17.70 10.34 -3.64
N ILE A 320 -17.70 11.41 -2.85
CA ILE A 320 -18.36 11.44 -1.54
C ILE A 320 -19.66 12.23 -1.67
N GLY A 321 -20.79 11.51 -1.56
CA GLY A 321 -22.12 12.09 -1.39
C GLY A 321 -22.52 12.16 0.09
N ALA A 322 -23.66 12.79 0.38
CA ALA A 322 -24.14 13.04 1.75
C ALA A 322 -24.28 11.77 2.63
N ALA A 323 -24.42 10.58 2.02
CA ALA A 323 -24.50 9.30 2.72
C ALA A 323 -23.88 8.13 1.93
N SER A 324 -22.93 8.42 1.03
CA SER A 324 -22.36 7.40 0.15
C SER A 324 -20.93 7.74 -0.22
N LEU A 325 -20.06 6.74 -0.26
CA LEU A 325 -18.74 6.80 -0.87
C LEU A 325 -18.78 5.86 -2.08
N VAL A 326 -18.47 6.39 -3.26
CA VAL A 326 -18.31 5.59 -4.49
C VAL A 326 -16.84 5.66 -4.89
N GLY A 327 -16.17 4.52 -4.83
CA GLY A 327 -14.86 4.32 -5.47
C GLY A 327 -15.03 3.75 -6.87
N SER A 328 -14.34 4.30 -7.86
CA SER A 328 -14.32 3.79 -9.22
C SER A 328 -12.90 3.70 -9.76
N LEU A 329 -12.62 2.66 -10.53
CA LEU A 329 -11.37 2.50 -11.26
C LEU A 329 -11.48 3.19 -12.61
N HIS A 330 -10.46 3.97 -12.95
CA HIS A 330 -10.36 4.67 -14.22
C HIS A 330 -9.01 4.39 -14.85
N THR A 331 -9.04 3.91 -16.09
CA THR A 331 -7.86 3.84 -16.95
C THR A 331 -7.58 5.22 -17.52
N THR A 332 -6.31 5.59 -17.59
CA THR A 332 -5.89 6.96 -17.95
C THR A 332 -5.48 7.09 -19.41
N GLY A 333 -5.15 5.97 -20.08
CA GLY A 333 -4.50 5.96 -21.39
C GLY A 333 -3.04 6.41 -21.35
N VAL A 334 -2.48 6.66 -20.16
CA VAL A 334 -1.09 7.10 -19.98
C VAL A 334 -0.21 5.88 -19.73
N HIS A 335 0.81 5.74 -20.56
CA HIS A 335 1.91 4.79 -20.41
C HIS A 335 3.16 5.61 -20.09
N PRO A 336 3.82 5.38 -18.93
CA PRO A 336 5.01 6.11 -18.48
C PRO A 336 6.21 6.10 -19.43
#